data_AF-A0A061AMP8-F1
#
_entry.id   AF-A0A061AMP8-F1
#
_cell.length_a   1.000
_cell.length_b   1.000
_cell.length_c   1.000
_cell.angle_alpha   90.00
_cell.angle_beta   90.00
_cell.angle_gamma   90.00
#
_symmetry.space_group_name_H-M   'P 1'
#
loop_
_entity.id
_entity.type
_entity.pdbx_description
1 polymer ?
#
loop_
_entity_poly.entity_id
_entity_poly.type
_entity_poly.pdbx_seq_one_letter_code
_entity_poly.pdbx_strand_id
1 'polypeptide(L)'
;MAHLSNEEFLTRLAALFEQTKEKGTVFLTQKRFTHEPEASTSTSTAASGADVEMREPDAEREWPLLIRATDGNGKKDVKVKISTIVQPASCDSFLTSYSDLLRTHFSTTLRPKRKKAELARQRALKLAKRRAAKAKARGEEVDPAALAAAATSAAGGGGGGQFVLRLPKVVGPRRGNGVKKRRRTQKAREKAVERYKAGKARKRGADEA
;
A
#
# COMPACT_ATOMS: atom_id res chain seq x y z
N MET A 1 -34.06 10.37 5.63
CA MET A 1 -32.92 11.21 6.03
C MET A 1 -33.01 12.48 5.23
N ALA A 2 -33.08 13.63 5.90
CA ALA A 2 -33.08 14.91 5.21
C ALA A 2 -31.70 15.17 4.57
N HIS A 3 -31.70 15.83 3.42
CA HIS A 3 -30.48 16.32 2.80
C HIS A 3 -30.11 17.65 3.47
N LEU A 4 -28.86 17.75 3.91
CA LEU A 4 -28.30 18.98 4.48
C LEU A 4 -27.67 19.84 3.40
N SER A 5 -27.57 21.14 3.67
CA SER A 5 -26.76 22.05 2.87
C SER A 5 -25.29 21.61 2.88
N ASN A 6 -24.53 22.03 1.87
CA ASN A 6 -23.15 21.60 1.70
C ASN A 6 -22.27 22.03 2.89
N GLU A 7 -22.47 23.24 3.42
CA GLU A 7 -21.73 23.77 4.57
C GLU A 7 -22.10 23.06 5.88
N GLU A 8 -23.39 22.83 6.12
CA GLU A 8 -23.86 22.07 7.30
C GLU A 8 -23.36 20.63 7.28
N PHE A 9 -23.23 20.03 6.10
CA PHE A 9 -22.68 18.69 5.96
C PHE A 9 -21.21 18.65 6.40
N LEU A 10 -20.39 19.62 5.98
CA LEU A 10 -18.97 19.68 6.34
C LEU A 10 -18.77 19.93 7.84
N THR A 11 -19.57 20.82 8.45
CA THR A 11 -19.48 21.08 9.90
C THR A 11 -19.88 19.86 10.72
N ARG A 12 -20.96 19.17 10.36
CA ARG A 12 -21.36 17.92 11.02
C ARG A 12 -20.37 16.79 10.78
N LEU A 13 -19.75 16.73 9.61
CA LEU A 13 -18.71 15.75 9.30
C LEU A 13 -17.46 15.96 10.16
N ALA A 14 -17.03 17.21 10.35
CA ALA A 14 -15.93 17.55 11.25
C ALA A 14 -16.25 17.09 12.68
N ALA A 15 -17.45 17.39 13.19
CA ALA A 15 -17.88 16.95 14.53
C ALA A 15 -17.86 15.42 14.69
N LEU A 16 -18.27 14.66 13.66
CA LEU A 16 -18.19 13.20 13.67
C LEU A 16 -16.75 12.68 13.74
N PHE A 17 -15.82 13.31 13.00
CA PHE A 17 -14.41 12.94 13.10
C PHE A 17 -13.84 13.22 14.49
N GLU A 18 -14.30 14.26 15.18
CA GLU A 18 -13.86 14.54 16.54
C GLU A 18 -14.39 13.55 17.56
N GLN A 19 -15.65 13.14 17.44
CA GLN A 19 -16.27 12.14 18.30
C GLN A 19 -15.63 10.76 18.15
N THR A 20 -15.15 10.44 16.95
CA THR A 20 -14.56 9.13 16.63
C THR A 20 -13.04 9.05 16.75
N LYS A 21 -12.37 10.09 17.31
CA LYS A 21 -10.90 10.12 17.47
C LYS A 21 -10.35 8.92 18.24
N GLU A 22 -11.07 8.48 19.29
CA GLU A 22 -10.62 7.39 20.16
C GLU A 22 -11.14 6.02 19.71
N LYS A 23 -12.44 5.94 19.40
CA LYS A 23 -13.14 4.70 19.05
C LYS A 23 -14.24 5.01 18.04
N GLY A 24 -14.29 4.22 16.98
CA GLY A 24 -15.35 4.31 15.98
C GLY A 24 -14.83 4.10 14.57
N THR A 25 -15.75 4.08 13.62
CA THR A 25 -15.42 4.06 12.20
C THR A 25 -16.44 4.89 11.47
N VAL A 26 -15.96 5.96 10.83
CA VAL A 26 -16.80 6.80 9.97
C VAL A 26 -16.84 6.19 8.57
N PHE A 27 -18.02 5.81 8.12
CA PHE A 27 -18.27 5.34 6.77
C PHE A 27 -18.71 6.50 5.91
N LEU A 28 -17.97 6.73 4.83
CA LEU A 28 -18.33 7.69 3.81
C LEU A 28 -18.66 6.98 2.51
N THR A 29 -19.77 7.37 1.90
CA THR A 29 -20.20 6.83 0.61
C THR A 29 -20.49 7.97 -0.34
N GLN A 30 -19.90 7.91 -1.52
CA GLN A 30 -20.12 8.85 -2.62
C GLN A 30 -20.77 8.07 -3.75
N LYS A 31 -21.94 8.51 -4.21
CA LYS A 31 -22.68 7.89 -5.31
C LYS A 31 -23.18 8.97 -6.26
N ARG A 32 -23.26 8.64 -7.54
CA ARG A 32 -23.98 9.47 -8.50
C ARG A 32 -25.46 9.53 -8.12
N PHE A 33 -26.01 10.73 -8.02
CA PHE A 33 -27.42 10.93 -7.75
C PHE A 33 -28.18 10.89 -9.07
N THR A 34 -28.78 9.75 -9.37
CA THR A 34 -29.71 9.58 -10.49
C THR A 34 -31.12 9.63 -9.94
N HIS A 35 -31.63 10.82 -9.65
CA HIS A 35 -33.05 10.99 -9.37
C HIS A 35 -33.67 11.58 -10.63
N GLU A 36 -34.37 10.75 -11.39
CA GLU A 36 -35.48 11.22 -12.23
C GLU A 36 -36.54 11.79 -11.27
N PRO A 37 -36.84 13.09 -11.29
CA PRO A 37 -38.11 13.54 -10.76
C PRO A 37 -39.18 13.19 -11.81
N GLU A 38 -40.22 12.45 -11.41
CA GLU A 38 -41.39 12.04 -12.20
C GLU A 38 -41.23 10.84 -13.16
N ALA A 39 -41.23 9.60 -12.63
CA ALA A 39 -41.89 8.42 -13.24
C ALA A 39 -41.52 7.10 -12.52
N SER A 40 -41.84 6.99 -11.23
CA SER A 40 -42.31 5.69 -10.70
C SER A 40 -43.84 5.66 -10.72
N THR A 41 -44.44 6.23 -11.77
CA THR A 41 -45.71 5.74 -12.27
C THR A 41 -45.36 4.62 -13.21
N SER A 42 -45.49 3.39 -12.73
CA SER A 42 -45.83 2.23 -13.53
C SER A 42 -47.15 2.50 -14.27
N THR A 43 -47.11 3.38 -15.27
CA THR A 43 -48.12 3.62 -16.31
C THR A 43 -47.43 4.40 -17.44
N SER A 44 -46.29 3.90 -17.92
CA SER A 44 -46.03 4.05 -19.35
C SER A 44 -47.05 3.16 -20.04
N THR A 45 -48.12 3.78 -20.51
CA THR A 45 -49.06 3.22 -21.47
C THR A 45 -48.28 2.38 -22.47
N ALA A 46 -48.65 1.11 -22.57
CA ALA A 46 -48.24 0.23 -23.63
C ALA A 46 -48.78 0.78 -24.96
N ALA A 47 -48.12 1.79 -25.51
CA ALA A 47 -48.22 2.13 -26.92
C ALA A 47 -47.13 1.32 -27.63
N SER A 48 -47.55 0.12 -28.01
CA SER A 48 -47.19 -0.56 -29.26
C SER A 48 -45.91 -0.08 -29.96
N GLY A 49 -44.90 -0.94 -29.94
CA GLY A 49 -43.97 -1.13 -31.05
C GLY A 49 -43.25 0.11 -31.55
N ALA A 50 -42.22 0.55 -30.83
CA ALA A 50 -41.15 1.31 -31.43
C ALA A 50 -39.82 0.81 -30.85
N ASP A 51 -38.89 0.65 -31.77
CA ASP A 51 -37.51 0.23 -31.64
C ASP A 51 -36.83 0.75 -30.36
N VAL A 52 -36.02 -0.09 -29.72
CA VAL A 52 -35.15 0.33 -28.62
C VAL A 52 -34.02 1.14 -29.26
N GLU A 53 -34.30 2.39 -29.59
CA GLU A 53 -33.26 3.34 -29.98
C GLU A 53 -32.27 3.41 -28.83
N MET A 54 -31.05 2.94 -29.09
CA MET A 54 -29.86 3.22 -28.29
C MET A 54 -29.75 4.73 -28.15
N ARG A 55 -30.33 5.27 -27.07
CA ARG A 55 -30.17 6.66 -26.64
C ARG A 55 -28.67 6.97 -26.67
N GLU A 56 -28.25 7.86 -27.56
CA GLU A 56 -26.88 8.37 -27.59
C GLU A 56 -26.47 8.79 -26.17
N PRO A 57 -25.23 8.51 -25.72
CA PRO A 57 -24.82 8.94 -24.39
C PRO A 57 -24.89 10.47 -24.38
N ASP A 58 -25.90 11.03 -23.71
CA ASP A 58 -26.05 12.48 -23.51
C ASP A 58 -24.74 12.99 -22.85
N ALA A 59 -23.78 13.43 -23.66
CA ALA A 59 -22.44 13.86 -23.20
C ALA A 59 -22.51 15.12 -22.34
N GLU A 60 -23.66 15.81 -22.36
CA GLU A 60 -23.95 17.05 -21.67
C GLU A 60 -24.73 16.83 -20.37
N ARG A 61 -25.09 15.58 -20.02
CA ARG A 61 -25.91 15.31 -18.85
C ARG A 61 -25.07 15.29 -17.59
N GLU A 62 -25.04 16.42 -16.89
CA GLU A 62 -24.41 16.55 -15.59
C GLU A 62 -25.25 15.91 -14.50
N TRP A 63 -24.61 15.11 -13.64
CA TRP A 63 -25.30 14.39 -12.57
C TRP A 63 -24.87 14.92 -11.21
N PRO A 64 -25.80 15.28 -10.33
CA PRO A 64 -25.47 15.65 -8.96
C PRO A 64 -24.79 14.48 -8.23
N LEU A 65 -23.97 14.80 -7.23
CA LEU A 65 -23.31 13.81 -6.38
C LEU A 65 -24.03 13.69 -5.04
N LEU A 66 -24.33 12.46 -4.64
CA LEU A 66 -24.88 12.15 -3.33
C LEU A 66 -23.77 11.63 -2.42
N ILE A 67 -23.54 12.37 -1.34
CA ILE A 67 -22.56 12.01 -0.32
C ILE A 67 -23.29 11.69 0.98
N ARG A 68 -22.94 10.56 1.59
CA ARG A 68 -23.48 10.14 2.88
C ARG A 68 -22.35 9.80 3.84
N ALA A 69 -22.48 10.24 5.09
CA ALA A 69 -21.57 9.88 6.18
C ALA A 69 -22.33 9.23 7.33
N THR A 70 -21.70 8.27 8.00
CA THR A 70 -22.26 7.65 9.19
C THR A 70 -21.21 7.09 10.13
N ASP A 71 -21.51 7.13 11.43
CA ASP A 71 -20.59 6.71 12.51
C ASP A 71 -20.50 5.21 12.75
N GLY A 72 -21.13 4.40 11.87
CA GLY A 72 -21.02 2.94 11.94
C GLY A 72 -21.68 2.29 13.15
N ASN A 73 -22.28 3.06 14.06
CA ASN A 73 -22.88 2.55 15.30
C ASN A 73 -23.98 1.51 15.00
N GLY A 74 -24.01 0.43 15.78
CA GLY A 74 -24.91 -0.71 15.55
C GLY A 74 -26.37 -0.42 15.91
N LYS A 75 -26.61 0.53 16.83
CA LYS A 75 -27.96 0.94 17.25
C LYS A 75 -28.49 2.00 16.28
N LYS A 76 -29.62 1.70 15.61
CA LYS A 76 -30.21 2.59 14.58
C LYS A 76 -30.60 3.96 15.11
N ASP A 77 -31.00 4.06 16.37
CA ASP A 77 -31.53 5.29 16.99
C ASP A 77 -30.41 6.26 17.38
N VAL A 78 -29.23 5.73 17.71
CA VAL A 78 -28.04 6.53 18.07
C VAL A 78 -27.15 6.80 16.85
N LYS A 79 -27.37 6.06 15.76
CA LYS A 79 -26.54 6.15 14.56
C LYS A 79 -26.78 7.47 13.85
N VAL A 80 -25.80 8.37 13.95
CA VAL A 80 -25.77 9.59 13.16
C VAL A 80 -25.59 9.23 11.69
N LYS A 81 -26.50 9.76 10.86
CA LYS A 81 -26.44 9.64 9.41
C LYS A 81 -26.70 11.01 8.81
N ILE A 82 -25.72 11.51 8.06
CA ILE A 82 -25.81 12.79 7.37
C ILE A 82 -25.68 12.54 5.87
N SER A 83 -26.40 13.32 5.08
CA SER A 83 -26.36 13.24 3.62
C SER A 83 -26.49 14.61 3.00
N THR A 84 -25.77 14.86 1.91
CA THR A 84 -25.88 16.09 1.11
C THR A 84 -25.92 15.75 -0.37
N ILE A 85 -26.58 16.61 -1.14
CA ILE A 85 -26.58 16.56 -2.61
C ILE A 85 -25.72 17.73 -3.07
N VAL A 86 -24.70 17.42 -3.87
CA VAL A 86 -23.77 18.40 -4.45
C VAL A 86 -24.13 18.56 -5.92
N GLN A 87 -24.46 19.79 -6.31
CA GLN A 87 -24.74 20.12 -7.70
C GLN A 87 -23.42 20.16 -8.49
N PRO A 88 -23.44 19.85 -9.80
CA PRO A 88 -22.23 19.89 -10.62
C PRO A 88 -21.56 21.27 -10.59
N ALA A 89 -22.36 22.36 -10.61
CA ALA A 89 -21.87 23.74 -10.56
C ALA A 89 -21.08 24.10 -9.29
N SER A 90 -21.36 23.45 -8.15
CA SER A 90 -20.68 23.69 -6.87
C SER A 90 -19.73 22.56 -6.47
N CYS A 91 -19.42 21.65 -7.40
CA CYS A 91 -18.61 20.46 -7.12
C CYS A 91 -17.17 20.83 -6.74
N ASP A 92 -16.53 21.72 -7.49
CA ASP A 92 -15.11 22.05 -7.29
C ASP A 92 -14.86 22.81 -5.99
N SER A 93 -15.74 23.75 -5.64
CA SER A 93 -15.68 24.45 -4.35
C SER A 93 -15.89 23.49 -3.18
N PHE A 94 -16.89 22.62 -3.29
CA PHE A 94 -17.16 21.59 -2.29
C PHE A 94 -15.97 20.64 -2.12
N LEU A 95 -15.39 20.13 -3.22
CA LEU A 95 -14.27 19.20 -3.19
C LEU A 95 -13.02 19.82 -2.55
N THR A 96 -12.77 21.12 -2.79
CA THR A 96 -11.66 21.84 -2.17
C THR A 96 -11.82 21.87 -0.64
N SER A 97 -12.93 22.40 -0.14
CA SER A 97 -13.22 22.46 1.30
C SER A 97 -13.28 21.08 1.96
N TYR A 98 -13.86 20.10 1.26
CA TYR A 98 -13.95 18.73 1.71
C TYR A 98 -12.57 18.07 1.80
N SER A 99 -11.69 18.29 0.82
CA SER A 99 -10.34 17.71 0.82
C SER A 99 -9.45 18.31 1.91
N ASP A 100 -9.59 19.60 2.19
CA ASP A 100 -8.87 20.26 3.27
C ASP A 100 -9.31 19.73 4.63
N LEU A 101 -10.63 19.54 4.82
CA LEU A 101 -11.18 18.89 6.01
C LEU A 101 -10.62 17.47 6.18
N LEU A 102 -10.62 16.64 5.12
CA LEU A 102 -10.04 15.30 5.24
C LEU A 102 -8.56 15.33 5.60
N ARG A 103 -7.79 16.25 5.00
CA ARG A 103 -6.35 16.36 5.25
C ARG A 103 -6.06 16.72 6.71
N THR A 104 -6.78 17.69 7.27
CA THR A 104 -6.58 18.14 8.67
C THR A 104 -6.97 17.04 9.67
N HIS A 105 -8.06 16.33 9.44
CA HIS A 105 -8.49 15.25 10.34
C HIS A 105 -7.65 13.97 10.19
N PHE A 106 -7.24 13.61 8.97
CA PHE A 106 -6.44 12.40 8.75
C PHE A 106 -4.95 12.57 9.04
N SER A 107 -4.38 13.77 8.95
CA SER A 107 -2.95 13.97 9.24
C SER A 107 -2.57 13.54 10.67
N THR A 108 -3.50 13.67 11.60
CA THR A 108 -3.28 13.34 13.02
C THR A 108 -3.38 11.84 13.29
N THR A 109 -4.22 11.13 12.54
CA THR A 109 -4.51 9.70 12.76
C THR A 109 -3.67 8.77 11.88
N LEU A 110 -3.24 9.24 10.71
CA LEU A 110 -2.44 8.46 9.78
C LEU A 110 -1.03 8.26 10.31
N ARG A 111 -0.55 7.01 10.22
CA ARG A 111 0.83 6.70 10.57
C ARG A 111 1.79 7.48 9.66
N PRO A 112 2.82 8.13 10.22
CA PRO A 112 3.80 8.82 9.41
C PRO A 112 4.47 7.84 8.44
N LYS A 113 4.66 8.29 7.20
CA LYS A 113 5.34 7.50 6.16
C LYS A 113 6.75 7.17 6.65
N ARG A 114 6.98 5.91 7.00
CA ARG A 114 8.30 5.46 7.47
C ARG A 114 9.30 5.56 6.32
N LYS A 115 10.44 6.21 6.58
CA LYS A 115 11.57 6.24 5.64
C LYS A 115 12.00 4.79 5.35
N LYS A 116 12.36 4.50 4.10
CA LYS A 116 12.74 3.14 3.64
C LYS A 116 13.84 2.51 4.53
N ALA A 117 14.77 3.32 5.04
CA ALA A 117 15.81 2.91 5.97
C ALA A 117 15.25 2.37 7.31
N GLU A 118 14.22 3.03 7.85
CA GLU A 118 13.60 2.62 9.13
C GLU A 118 12.82 1.30 8.96
N LEU A 119 12.14 1.13 7.83
CA LEU A 119 11.50 -0.14 7.48
C LEU A 119 12.53 -1.28 7.37
N ALA A 120 13.70 -1.01 6.78
CA ALA A 120 14.78 -1.98 6.65
C ALA A 120 15.36 -2.38 8.01
N ARG A 121 15.60 -1.41 8.91
CA ARG A 121 16.05 -1.67 10.29
C ARG A 121 15.06 -2.55 11.04
N GLN A 122 13.76 -2.25 10.96
CA GLN A 122 12.74 -3.05 11.63
C GLN A 122 12.62 -4.47 11.07
N ARG A 123 12.78 -4.65 9.76
CA ARG A 123 12.84 -5.98 9.13
C ARG A 123 14.07 -6.77 9.60
N ALA A 124 15.23 -6.13 9.69
CA ALA A 124 16.45 -6.74 10.20
C ALA A 124 16.29 -7.16 11.67
N LEU A 125 15.75 -6.29 12.52
CA LEU A 125 15.46 -6.58 13.93
C LEU A 125 14.46 -7.73 14.09
N LYS A 126 13.40 -7.79 13.29
CA LYS A 126 12.44 -8.91 13.30
C LYS A 126 13.11 -10.22 12.87
N LEU A 127 13.96 -10.19 11.84
CA LEU A 127 14.68 -11.38 11.38
C LEU A 127 15.67 -11.86 12.44
N ALA A 128 16.37 -10.93 13.09
CA ALA A 128 17.29 -11.20 14.19
C ALA A 128 16.57 -11.84 15.40
N LYS A 129 15.43 -11.26 15.83
CA LYS A 129 14.59 -11.86 16.89
C LYS A 129 14.09 -13.25 16.54
N ARG A 130 13.67 -13.47 15.28
CA ARG A 130 13.21 -14.80 14.81
C ARG A 130 14.36 -15.82 14.78
N ARG A 131 15.58 -15.39 14.44
CA ARG A 131 16.78 -16.24 14.49
C ARG A 131 17.15 -16.58 15.93
N ALA A 132 17.14 -15.61 16.84
CA ALA A 132 17.38 -15.83 18.26
C ALA A 132 16.36 -16.80 18.89
N ALA A 133 15.06 -16.62 18.59
CA ALA A 133 14.02 -17.54 19.06
C ALA A 133 14.20 -18.97 18.51
N LYS A 134 14.63 -19.10 17.25
CA LYS A 134 14.89 -20.41 16.63
C LYS A 134 16.12 -21.11 17.22
N ALA A 135 17.17 -20.36 17.54
CA ALA A 135 18.37 -20.89 18.18
C ALA A 135 18.09 -21.31 19.64
N LYS A 136 17.34 -20.50 20.39
CA LYS A 136 16.85 -20.86 21.73
C LYS A 136 16.00 -22.13 21.71
N ALA A 137 15.14 -22.31 20.70
CA ALA A 137 14.35 -23.53 20.52
C ALA A 137 15.20 -24.76 20.12
N ARG A 138 16.44 -24.56 19.66
CA ARG A 138 17.39 -25.63 19.32
C ARG A 138 18.40 -25.93 20.44
N GLY A 139 18.33 -25.24 21.58
CA GLY A 139 19.25 -25.43 22.70
C GLY A 139 20.68 -24.92 22.45
N GLU A 140 20.86 -24.07 21.44
CA GLU A 140 22.15 -23.47 21.08
C GLU A 140 22.27 -22.12 21.84
N GLU A 141 23.25 -21.99 22.75
CA GLU A 141 23.52 -20.70 23.41
C GLU A 141 24.02 -19.69 22.38
N VAL A 142 23.33 -18.56 22.28
CA VAL A 142 23.69 -17.50 21.34
C VAL A 142 24.24 -16.32 22.11
N ASP A 143 25.53 -16.04 21.90
CA ASP A 143 26.19 -14.85 22.42
C ASP A 143 25.43 -13.58 22.00
N PRO A 144 24.96 -12.76 22.94
CA PRO A 144 24.15 -11.57 22.66
C PRO A 144 24.91 -10.52 21.83
N ALA A 145 26.24 -10.59 21.78
CA ALA A 145 27.11 -9.70 21.01
C ALA A 145 26.99 -9.90 19.49
N ALA A 146 26.81 -11.13 19.01
CA ALA A 146 26.69 -11.41 17.56
C ALA A 146 25.33 -10.93 16.98
N LEU A 147 24.29 -10.91 17.81
CA LEU A 147 22.97 -10.38 17.48
C LEU A 147 22.93 -8.84 17.45
N ALA A 148 23.69 -8.18 18.32
CA ALA A 148 23.85 -6.72 18.33
C ALA A 148 24.63 -6.21 17.11
N ALA A 149 25.68 -6.92 16.67
CA ALA A 149 26.48 -6.58 15.48
C ALA A 149 25.67 -6.65 14.16
N ALA A 150 24.65 -7.50 14.09
CA ALA A 150 23.73 -7.57 12.94
C ALA A 150 22.73 -6.41 12.87
N ALA A 151 22.46 -5.72 13.99
CA ALA A 151 21.57 -4.57 14.05
C ALA A 151 22.30 -3.24 13.72
N THR A 152 23.57 -3.11 14.11
CA THR A 152 24.41 -1.93 13.84
C THR A 152 24.95 -1.88 12.41
N SER A 153 25.13 -3.02 11.73
CA SER A 153 25.56 -3.09 10.32
C SER A 153 24.48 -2.70 9.30
N ALA A 154 23.24 -2.45 9.73
CA ALA A 154 22.18 -1.94 8.85
C ALA A 154 22.03 -0.40 8.89
N ALA A 155 22.80 0.28 9.74
CA ALA A 155 22.61 1.69 10.07
C ALA A 155 23.72 2.64 9.60
N GLY A 156 24.91 2.13 9.22
CA GLY A 156 25.99 2.92 8.66
C GLY A 156 26.48 2.31 7.35
N GLY A 157 26.46 3.10 6.27
CA GLY A 157 27.03 2.69 4.99
C GLY A 157 26.27 3.21 3.78
N GLY A 158 26.19 4.53 3.64
CA GLY A 158 26.25 5.09 2.29
C GLY A 158 27.63 4.74 1.72
N GLY A 159 27.68 4.15 0.53
CA GLY A 159 28.92 3.90 -0.22
C GLY A 159 29.71 2.68 0.25
N GLY A 160 30.05 1.80 -0.70
CA GLY A 160 31.01 0.71 -0.45
C GLY A 160 30.39 -0.59 0.05
N GLY A 161 29.45 -1.16 -0.70
CA GLY A 161 29.18 -2.59 -0.56
C GLY A 161 30.47 -3.35 -0.85
N GLN A 162 31.14 -3.84 0.19
CA GLN A 162 32.19 -4.84 0.02
C GLN A 162 31.55 -5.99 -0.76
N PHE A 163 31.94 -6.10 -2.03
CA PHE A 163 31.44 -7.10 -2.95
C PHE A 163 31.97 -8.44 -2.44
N VAL A 164 31.26 -9.08 -1.51
CA VAL A 164 31.61 -10.41 -1.04
C VAL A 164 31.46 -11.31 -2.26
N LEU A 165 32.59 -11.71 -2.83
CA LEU A 165 32.67 -12.52 -4.04
C LEU A 165 32.03 -13.89 -3.75
N ARG A 166 30.73 -14.00 -4.00
CA ARG A 166 30.01 -15.26 -3.86
C ARG A 166 30.28 -16.09 -5.11
N LEU A 167 31.10 -17.12 -4.95
CA LEU A 167 31.29 -18.13 -5.99
C LEU A 167 29.93 -18.75 -6.37
N PRO A 168 29.67 -18.97 -7.67
CA PRO A 168 28.45 -19.64 -8.12
C PRO A 168 28.30 -21.01 -7.45
N LYS A 169 27.09 -21.32 -6.97
CA LYS A 169 26.80 -22.62 -6.34
C LYS A 169 26.80 -23.72 -7.39
N VAL A 170 27.50 -24.82 -7.10
CA VAL A 170 27.46 -26.03 -7.94
C VAL A 170 26.20 -26.80 -7.62
N VAL A 171 25.39 -27.09 -8.64
CA VAL A 171 24.08 -27.75 -8.48
C VAL A 171 23.99 -28.96 -9.41
N GLY A 172 23.47 -30.07 -8.88
CA GLY A 172 23.19 -31.30 -9.63
C GLY A 172 24.01 -32.51 -9.18
N PRO A 173 23.62 -33.73 -9.60
CA PRO A 173 24.27 -34.99 -9.23
C PRO A 173 25.61 -35.21 -9.95
N ARG A 174 26.49 -36.05 -9.37
CA ARG A 174 27.84 -36.35 -9.90
C ARG A 174 27.83 -37.30 -11.11
N ARG A 175 26.83 -38.19 -11.19
CA ARG A 175 26.62 -39.17 -12.27
C ARG A 175 25.13 -39.18 -12.67
N GLY A 176 24.81 -39.67 -13.88
CA GLY A 176 23.43 -39.79 -14.37
C GLY A 176 22.80 -38.51 -14.91
N ASN A 177 21.47 -38.46 -14.90
CA ASN A 177 20.74 -37.34 -15.50
C ASN A 177 20.94 -36.05 -14.70
N GLY A 178 21.25 -34.94 -15.38
CA GLY A 178 21.60 -33.67 -14.71
C GLY A 178 23.10 -33.42 -14.48
N VAL A 179 23.98 -34.37 -14.81
CA VAL A 179 25.46 -34.17 -14.77
C VAL A 179 25.91 -33.03 -15.68
N LYS A 180 25.26 -32.83 -16.83
CA LYS A 180 25.54 -31.70 -17.73
C LYS A 180 25.35 -30.34 -17.02
N LYS A 181 24.34 -30.22 -16.15
CA LYS A 181 24.07 -29.00 -15.35
C LYS A 181 25.13 -28.79 -14.27
N ARG A 182 25.58 -29.88 -13.60
CA ARG A 182 26.70 -29.83 -12.66
C ARG A 182 28.02 -29.42 -13.33
N ARG A 183 28.35 -30.01 -14.48
CA ARG A 183 29.56 -29.64 -15.25
C ARG A 183 29.55 -28.18 -15.68
N ARG A 184 28.40 -27.65 -16.12
CA ARG A 184 28.24 -26.22 -16.47
C ARG A 184 28.46 -25.31 -15.27
N THR A 185 27.88 -25.63 -14.12
CA THR A 185 28.04 -24.82 -12.89
C THR A 185 29.46 -24.91 -12.32
N GLN A 186 30.14 -26.06 -12.45
CA GLN A 186 31.56 -26.19 -12.10
C GLN A 186 32.44 -25.33 -13.01
N LYS A 187 32.26 -25.41 -14.33
CA LYS A 187 33.02 -24.58 -15.29
C LYS A 187 32.80 -23.08 -15.07
N ALA A 188 31.57 -22.66 -14.75
CA ALA A 188 31.26 -21.27 -14.44
C ALA A 188 31.94 -20.80 -13.15
N ARG A 189 32.02 -21.68 -12.13
CA ARG A 189 32.69 -21.40 -10.87
C ARG A 189 34.22 -21.32 -11.05
N GLU A 190 34.81 -22.25 -11.78
CA GLU A 190 36.25 -22.26 -12.11
C GLU A 190 36.65 -21.00 -12.87
N LYS A 191 35.88 -20.61 -13.89
CA LYS A 191 36.10 -19.35 -14.64
C LYS A 191 36.01 -18.11 -13.76
N ALA A 192 35.13 -18.10 -12.77
CA ALA A 192 35.05 -17.00 -11.80
C ALA A 192 36.28 -16.95 -10.88
N VAL A 193 36.82 -18.10 -10.48
CA VAL A 193 38.07 -18.21 -9.70
C VAL A 193 39.27 -17.73 -10.52
N GLU A 194 39.38 -18.14 -11.78
CA GLU A 194 40.47 -17.71 -12.66
C GLU A 194 40.45 -16.20 -12.89
N ARG A 195 39.28 -15.62 -13.16
CA ARG A 195 39.11 -14.17 -13.28
C ARG A 195 39.54 -13.43 -12.01
N TYR A 196 39.21 -13.99 -10.84
CA TYR A 196 39.63 -13.42 -9.57
C TYR A 196 41.15 -13.51 -9.37
N LYS A 197 41.76 -14.67 -9.64
CA LYS A 197 43.21 -14.85 -9.55
C LYS A 197 43.96 -13.91 -10.50
N ALA A 198 43.48 -13.77 -11.74
CA ALA A 198 44.04 -12.83 -12.72
C ALA A 198 43.91 -11.37 -12.27
N GLY A 199 42.75 -10.97 -11.72
CA GLY A 199 42.56 -9.64 -11.15
C GLY A 199 43.47 -9.36 -9.95
N LYS A 200 43.68 -10.36 -9.09
CA LYS A 200 44.58 -10.26 -7.93
C LYS A 200 46.06 -10.17 -8.34
N ALA A 201 46.47 -10.91 -9.37
CA ALA A 201 47.83 -10.84 -9.92
C ALA A 201 48.12 -9.48 -10.55
N ARG A 202 47.18 -8.93 -11.32
CA ARG A 202 47.29 -7.56 -11.89
C ARG A 202 47.38 -6.50 -10.81
N LYS A 203 46.60 -6.63 -9.73
CA LYS A 203 46.66 -5.69 -8.61
C LYS A 203 48.02 -5.74 -7.89
N ARG A 204 48.61 -6.93 -7.72
CA ARG A 204 49.94 -7.09 -7.11
C ARG A 204 51.06 -6.52 -7.97
N GLY A 205 51.03 -6.74 -9.29
CA GLY A 205 52.02 -6.17 -10.20
C GLY A 205 51.93 -4.64 -10.37
N ALA A 206 50.83 -4.02 -9.94
CA ALA A 206 50.67 -2.57 -9.92
C ALA A 206 51.12 -1.92 -8.60
N ASP A 207 51.36 -2.72 -7.55
CA ASP A 207 51.92 -2.26 -6.26
C ASP A 207 53.46 -2.41 -6.21
N GLU A 208 54.07 -3.11 -7.17
CA GLU A 208 55.53 -3.36 -7.25
C GLU A 208 56.25 -2.54 -8.36
N ALA A 209 55.55 -1.66 -9.07
CA ALA A 209 56.11 -0.74 -10.08
C ALA A 209 55.91 0.72 -9.65
#